data_AF-A0A564MIZ7-F1
#
_entry.id   AF-A0A564MIZ7-F1
#
_cell.length_a   1.000
_cell.length_b   1.000
_cell.length_c   1.000
_cell.angle_alpha   90.00
_cell.angle_beta   90.00
_cell.angle_gamma   90.00
#
_symmetry.space_group_name_H-M   'P 1'
#
loop_
_entity.id
_entity.type
_entity.pdbx_description
1 polymer ?
#
loop_
_entity_poly.entity_id
_entity_poly.type
_entity_poly.pdbx_seq_one_letter_code
_entity_poly.pdbx_strand_id
1 'polypeptide(L)'
;MLRNLFKSEADKTRDELTTFRISLLPFIKQYQLEDRWQEACEVAFQGDDAISWIEKNSQLTRSSLFFQRAKEEMVAGAFAAYLLTHALPPLYSSHLNTLKRKERTLTVTDDYGVEHYEKWFSELEYFFEHVIKYDLNHWIEQHQQQLNQLWPDNNPAESVWGSGRVSYRAFTLPRQFERLVRREILRVVDEMPEPHTPGYNPHLSGIDYEHFVASCFEKAGAACQVTRGSGDHGLDILVDYRGCRLAVQCKHYQGKVGNKAIQEVFAAKQFYDCLLAMVVSNSEFTPHARQAAQKLDVYLYHHDEIASFIQILDEWIDAPDVS
;
A
#
# COMPACT_ATOMS: atom_id res chain seq x y z
N MET A 1 31.32 -15.80 36.60
CA MET A 1 32.49 -15.15 35.95
C MET A 1 33.51 -16.13 35.37
N LEU A 2 33.77 -17.32 35.94
CA LEU A 2 34.78 -18.27 35.41
C LEU A 2 34.38 -19.07 34.15
N ARG A 3 33.08 -19.14 33.80
CA ARG A 3 32.59 -19.91 32.63
C ARG A 3 32.97 -19.33 31.25
N ASN A 4 33.36 -18.06 31.16
CA ASN A 4 33.70 -17.40 29.88
C ASN A 4 35.18 -17.48 29.49
N LEU A 5 36.06 -17.91 30.40
CA LEU A 5 37.51 -17.98 30.16
C LEU A 5 37.91 -19.13 29.22
N PHE A 6 37.10 -20.20 29.14
CA PHE A 6 37.39 -21.39 28.33
C PHE A 6 36.57 -21.51 27.03
N LYS A 7 35.68 -20.54 26.75
CA LYS A 7 34.88 -20.56 25.52
C LYS A 7 35.74 -20.20 24.32
N SER A 8 35.54 -20.93 23.21
CA SER A 8 36.13 -20.56 21.92
C SER A 8 35.62 -19.18 21.49
N GLU A 9 36.35 -18.50 20.60
CA GLU A 9 35.89 -17.20 20.08
C GLU A 9 34.56 -17.34 19.33
N ALA A 10 34.33 -18.47 18.66
CA ALA A 10 33.05 -18.80 18.03
C ALA A 10 31.92 -18.90 19.05
N ASP A 11 32.12 -19.57 20.18
CA ASP A 11 31.08 -19.70 21.23
C ASP A 11 30.73 -18.34 21.84
N LYS A 12 31.76 -17.50 22.12
CA LYS A 12 31.55 -16.12 22.59
C LYS A 12 30.76 -15.30 21.59
N THR A 13 31.04 -15.47 20.29
CA THR A 13 30.33 -14.79 19.19
C THR A 13 28.86 -15.21 19.15
N ARG A 14 28.55 -16.52 19.28
CA ARG A 14 27.17 -17.03 19.33
C ARG A 14 26.40 -16.52 20.54
N ASP A 15 27.02 -16.55 21.72
CA ASP A 15 26.41 -16.04 22.95
C ASP A 15 26.08 -14.55 22.83
N GLU A 16 26.98 -13.76 22.24
CA GLU A 16 26.78 -12.32 22.07
C GLU A 16 25.64 -12.02 21.08
N LEU A 17 25.58 -12.70 19.93
CA LEU A 17 24.47 -12.54 18.99
C LEU A 17 23.13 -12.93 19.61
N THR A 18 23.11 -14.01 20.39
CA THR A 18 21.90 -14.49 21.08
C THR A 18 21.45 -13.47 22.11
N THR A 19 22.38 -12.97 22.94
CA THR A 19 22.10 -11.92 23.94
C THR A 19 21.62 -10.64 23.27
N PHE A 20 22.25 -10.25 22.16
CA PHE A 20 21.85 -9.08 21.38
C PHE A 20 20.43 -9.23 20.82
N ARG A 21 20.11 -10.37 20.19
CA ARG A 21 18.76 -10.67 19.69
C ARG A 21 17.72 -10.57 20.82
N ILE A 22 18.00 -11.14 21.99
CA ILE A 22 17.13 -11.07 23.18
C ILE A 22 16.93 -9.62 23.63
N SER A 23 17.97 -8.80 23.57
CA SER A 23 17.89 -7.38 23.95
C SER A 23 16.95 -6.56 23.06
N LEU A 24 16.63 -7.04 21.84
CA LEU A 24 15.69 -6.38 20.94
C LEU A 24 14.23 -6.76 21.24
N LEU A 25 13.98 -7.90 21.89
CA LEU A 25 12.63 -8.42 22.13
C LEU A 25 11.69 -7.49 22.91
N PRO A 26 12.14 -6.70 23.91
CA PRO A 26 11.25 -5.75 24.59
C PRO A 26 10.63 -4.74 23.61
N PHE A 27 11.43 -4.18 22.70
CA PHE A 27 10.96 -3.26 21.65
C PHE A 27 10.00 -3.98 20.69
N ILE A 28 10.39 -5.16 20.20
CA ILE A 28 9.55 -5.96 19.29
C ILE A 28 8.18 -6.26 19.90
N LYS A 29 8.15 -6.67 21.17
CA LYS A 29 6.90 -6.98 21.88
C LYS A 29 6.06 -5.75 22.18
N GLN A 30 6.70 -4.64 22.56
CA GLN A 30 6.00 -3.38 22.86
C GLN A 30 5.16 -2.90 21.67
N TYR A 31 5.66 -3.10 20.46
CA TYR A 31 5.02 -2.64 19.22
C TYR A 31 4.40 -3.77 18.37
N GLN A 32 4.34 -4.99 18.91
CA GLN A 32 3.75 -6.19 18.26
C GLN A 32 4.37 -6.48 16.88
N LEU A 33 5.69 -6.57 16.84
CA LEU A 33 6.47 -6.64 15.61
C LEU A 33 7.04 -8.04 15.31
N GLU A 34 6.66 -9.07 16.07
CA GLU A 34 7.30 -10.38 16.07
C GLU A 34 7.40 -11.00 14.67
N ASP A 35 6.28 -11.13 13.98
CA ASP A 35 6.21 -11.77 12.66
C ASP A 35 6.95 -10.96 11.60
N ARG A 36 6.74 -9.63 11.60
CA ARG A 36 7.37 -8.72 10.64
C ARG A 36 8.87 -8.59 10.84
N TRP A 37 9.33 -8.63 12.08
CA TRP A 37 10.75 -8.59 12.40
C TRP A 37 11.45 -9.89 12.03
N GLN A 38 10.79 -11.03 12.27
CA GLN A 38 11.29 -12.31 11.81
C GLN A 38 11.44 -12.32 10.28
N GLU A 39 10.42 -11.86 9.56
CA GLU A 39 10.47 -11.74 8.10
C GLU A 39 11.60 -10.81 7.62
N ALA A 40 11.77 -9.65 8.27
CA ALA A 40 12.86 -8.74 7.95
C ALA A 40 14.23 -9.39 8.14
N CYS A 41 14.40 -10.18 9.21
CA CYS A 41 15.62 -10.95 9.43
C CYS A 41 15.82 -12.01 8.35
N GLU A 42 14.78 -12.78 8.00
CA GLU A 42 14.86 -13.80 6.95
C GLU A 42 15.28 -13.20 5.60
N VAL A 43 14.73 -12.04 5.23
CA VAL A 43 15.13 -11.35 4.00
C VAL A 43 16.57 -10.84 4.07
N ALA A 44 16.99 -10.27 5.21
CA ALA A 44 18.36 -9.78 5.39
C ALA A 44 19.41 -10.90 5.35
N PHE A 45 19.08 -12.07 5.90
CA PHE A 45 19.95 -13.23 6.01
C PHE A 45 19.71 -14.30 4.93
N GLN A 46 18.95 -13.98 3.89
CA GLN A 46 18.70 -14.86 2.75
C GLN A 46 18.10 -16.23 3.13
N GLY A 47 17.24 -16.23 4.15
CA GLY A 47 16.56 -17.42 4.68
C GLY A 47 17.34 -18.18 5.76
N ASP A 48 18.59 -17.80 6.04
CA ASP A 48 19.37 -18.36 7.14
C ASP A 48 19.11 -17.63 8.47
N ASP A 49 19.50 -18.24 9.60
CA ASP A 49 19.73 -17.50 10.82
C ASP A 49 21.05 -16.71 10.74
N ALA A 50 21.21 -15.69 11.59
CA ALA A 50 22.37 -14.81 11.55
C ALA A 50 23.72 -15.53 11.76
N ILE A 51 23.76 -16.60 12.55
CA ILE A 51 25.01 -17.36 12.78
C ILE A 51 25.37 -18.12 11.51
N SER A 52 24.42 -18.87 10.95
CA SER A 52 24.60 -19.61 9.69
C SER A 52 24.99 -18.67 8.54
N TRP A 53 24.37 -17.48 8.47
CA TRP A 53 24.71 -16.46 7.49
C TRP A 53 26.14 -15.94 7.63
N ILE A 54 26.60 -15.69 8.87
CA ILE A 54 27.99 -15.27 9.11
C ILE A 54 28.96 -16.39 8.69
N GLU A 55 28.70 -17.64 9.07
CA GLU A 55 29.56 -18.78 8.77
C GLU A 55 29.71 -19.05 7.27
N LYS A 56 28.64 -18.84 6.48
CA LYS A 56 28.70 -18.94 5.02
C LYS A 56 29.57 -17.87 4.36
N ASN A 57 29.71 -16.70 5.00
CA ASN A 57 30.35 -15.54 4.40
C ASN A 57 31.70 -15.17 5.05
N SER A 58 32.00 -15.64 6.27
CA SER A 58 33.21 -15.31 7.03
C SER A 58 33.45 -16.25 8.21
N GLN A 59 34.58 -16.08 8.90
CA GLN A 59 34.82 -16.74 10.19
C GLN A 59 33.93 -16.14 11.29
N LEU A 60 33.32 -17.02 12.10
CA LEU A 60 32.47 -16.63 13.22
C LEU A 60 33.29 -16.05 14.39
N THR A 61 33.57 -14.75 14.30
CA THR A 61 34.39 -13.99 15.26
C THR A 61 33.81 -12.60 15.46
N ARG A 62 33.98 -12.03 16.67
CA ARG A 62 33.46 -10.67 16.99
C ARG A 62 34.14 -9.54 16.21
N SER A 63 35.33 -9.80 15.67
CA SER A 63 36.07 -8.87 14.82
C SER A 63 35.60 -8.89 13.35
N SER A 64 34.82 -9.88 12.93
CA SER A 64 34.30 -9.97 11.57
C SER A 64 33.34 -8.81 11.25
N LEU A 65 33.43 -8.27 10.03
CA LEU A 65 32.47 -7.30 9.51
C LEU A 65 31.05 -7.89 9.48
N PHE A 66 30.91 -9.18 9.17
CA PHE A 66 29.61 -9.85 9.09
C PHE A 66 28.93 -9.97 10.46
N PHE A 67 29.72 -10.10 11.53
CA PHE A 67 29.18 -10.08 12.90
C PHE A 67 28.56 -8.72 13.23
N GLN A 68 29.26 -7.63 12.93
CA GLN A 68 28.73 -6.28 13.16
C GLN A 68 27.51 -6.01 12.28
N ARG A 69 27.59 -6.41 11.02
CA ARG A 69 26.49 -6.26 10.07
C ARG A 69 25.26 -7.06 10.47
N ALA A 70 25.41 -8.26 11.04
CA ALA A 70 24.26 -9.02 11.54
C ALA A 70 23.50 -8.27 12.63
N LYS A 71 24.23 -7.58 13.53
CA LYS A 71 23.60 -6.74 14.58
C LYS A 71 22.88 -5.53 13.96
N GLU A 72 23.50 -4.87 12.98
CA GLU A 72 22.89 -3.76 12.23
C GLU A 72 21.60 -4.19 11.52
N GLU A 73 21.62 -5.29 10.78
CA GLU A 73 20.45 -5.78 10.04
C GLU A 73 19.32 -6.22 10.99
N MET A 74 19.63 -6.75 12.19
CA MET A 74 18.59 -7.06 13.19
C MET A 74 17.90 -5.80 13.72
N VAL A 75 18.64 -4.71 13.99
CA VAL A 75 18.04 -3.45 14.45
C VAL A 75 17.29 -2.76 13.32
N ALA A 76 17.90 -2.67 12.13
CA ALA A 76 17.26 -2.11 10.96
C ALA A 76 15.99 -2.88 10.61
N GLY A 77 16.00 -4.21 10.72
CA GLY A 77 14.82 -5.05 10.58
C GLY A 77 13.72 -4.73 11.59
N ALA A 78 14.07 -4.33 12.82
CA ALA A 78 13.08 -3.93 13.83
C ALA A 78 12.40 -2.61 13.46
N PHE A 79 13.16 -1.64 12.96
CA PHE A 79 12.59 -0.39 12.40
C PHE A 79 11.77 -0.65 11.15
N ALA A 80 12.23 -1.52 10.24
CA ALA A 80 11.45 -1.92 9.08
C ALA A 80 10.11 -2.53 9.52
N ALA A 81 10.12 -3.47 10.47
CA ALA A 81 8.90 -4.06 11.02
C ALA A 81 7.96 -3.00 11.59
N TYR A 82 8.49 -2.03 12.35
CA TYR A 82 7.70 -0.91 12.87
C TYR A 82 7.03 -0.11 11.75
N LEU A 83 7.77 0.26 10.70
CA LEU A 83 7.23 1.02 9.57
C LEU A 83 6.17 0.22 8.80
N LEU A 84 6.42 -1.06 8.55
CA LEU A 84 5.47 -1.94 7.85
C LEU A 84 4.15 -2.09 8.63
N THR A 85 4.22 -2.12 9.96
CA THR A 85 3.02 -2.27 10.81
C THR A 85 2.29 -0.96 11.05
N HIS A 86 3.00 0.16 11.26
CA HIS A 86 2.40 1.38 11.81
C HIS A 86 2.39 2.57 10.85
N ALA A 87 3.29 2.62 9.85
CA ALA A 87 3.43 3.77 8.95
C ALA A 87 2.92 3.49 7.53
N LEU A 88 3.16 2.28 7.02
CA LEU A 88 2.83 1.90 5.66
C LEU A 88 1.32 1.72 5.38
N PRO A 89 0.49 1.12 6.27
CA PRO A 89 -0.90 0.78 5.94
C PRO A 89 -1.78 1.94 5.45
N PRO A 90 -1.74 3.14 6.07
CA PRO A 90 -2.51 4.28 5.59
C PRO A 90 -2.15 4.71 4.15
N LEU A 91 -0.92 4.44 3.70
CA LEU A 91 -0.42 4.85 2.38
C LEU A 91 -0.97 3.98 1.24
N TYR A 92 -1.36 2.73 1.51
CA TYR A 92 -1.92 1.84 0.48
C TYR A 92 -3.40 1.50 0.67
N SER A 93 -3.99 1.75 1.84
CA SER A 93 -5.34 1.27 2.18
C SER A 93 -6.43 1.73 1.21
N SER A 94 -6.36 2.97 0.72
CA SER A 94 -7.28 3.51 -0.28
C SER A 94 -7.17 2.85 -1.66
N HIS A 95 -6.05 2.17 -1.94
CA HIS A 95 -5.74 1.56 -3.23
C HIS A 95 -5.97 0.04 -3.26
N LEU A 96 -6.26 -0.56 -2.11
CA LEU A 96 -6.39 -2.01 -1.94
C LEU A 96 -7.41 -2.65 -2.90
N ASN A 97 -8.60 -2.06 -3.03
CA ASN A 97 -9.62 -2.56 -3.96
C ASN A 97 -9.17 -2.49 -5.43
N THR A 98 -8.49 -1.41 -5.81
CA THR A 98 -7.92 -1.23 -7.14
C THR A 98 -6.84 -2.27 -7.42
N LEU A 99 -5.94 -2.50 -6.46
CA LEU A 99 -4.87 -3.48 -6.55
C LEU A 99 -5.42 -4.90 -6.65
N LYS A 100 -6.39 -5.28 -5.82
CA LYS A 100 -7.02 -6.62 -5.88
C LYS A 100 -7.70 -6.87 -7.23
N ARG A 101 -8.39 -5.86 -7.77
CA ARG A 101 -8.96 -5.95 -9.12
C ARG A 101 -7.87 -6.13 -10.17
N LYS A 102 -6.79 -5.35 -10.09
CA LYS A 102 -5.66 -5.43 -11.02
C LYS A 102 -4.97 -6.79 -10.97
N GLU A 103 -4.74 -7.34 -9.78
CA GLU A 103 -4.26 -8.72 -9.58
C GLU A 103 -5.08 -9.68 -10.41
N ARG A 104 -6.40 -9.76 -10.16
CA ARG A 104 -7.31 -10.66 -10.88
C ARG A 104 -7.29 -10.50 -12.40
N THR A 105 -7.19 -9.26 -12.89
CA THR A 105 -7.24 -9.00 -14.34
C THR A 105 -5.91 -9.18 -15.06
N LEU A 106 -4.79 -9.08 -14.34
CA LEU A 106 -3.45 -9.15 -14.89
C LEU A 106 -2.80 -10.51 -14.67
N THR A 107 -3.34 -11.33 -13.76
CA THR A 107 -3.06 -12.77 -13.71
C THR A 107 -3.88 -13.49 -14.76
N VAL A 108 -3.21 -14.18 -15.67
CA VAL A 108 -3.86 -14.85 -16.80
C VAL A 108 -3.42 -16.31 -16.83
N THR A 109 -4.38 -17.22 -16.92
CA THR A 109 -4.12 -18.63 -17.20
C THR A 109 -4.18 -18.83 -18.72
N ASP A 110 -3.13 -19.38 -19.32
CA ASP A 110 -3.13 -19.70 -20.75
C ASP A 110 -3.96 -20.95 -21.08
N ASP A 111 -4.12 -21.24 -22.38
CA ASP A 111 -4.86 -22.40 -22.88
C ASP A 111 -4.31 -23.76 -22.37
N TYR A 112 -3.11 -23.77 -21.80
CA TYR A 112 -2.45 -24.94 -21.23
C TYR A 112 -2.58 -25.04 -19.71
N GLY A 113 -3.25 -24.08 -19.06
CA GLY A 113 -3.41 -24.06 -17.61
C GLY A 113 -2.23 -23.43 -16.86
N VAL A 114 -1.30 -22.75 -17.55
CA VAL A 114 -0.16 -22.09 -16.91
C VAL A 114 -0.53 -20.66 -16.55
N GLU A 115 -0.32 -20.27 -15.30
CA GLU A 115 -0.58 -18.93 -14.79
C GLU A 115 0.59 -17.98 -15.05
N HIS A 116 0.29 -16.82 -15.61
CA HIS A 116 1.23 -15.76 -15.94
C HIS A 116 0.99 -14.56 -15.01
N TYR A 117 2.04 -14.14 -14.31
CA TYR A 117 2.00 -13.11 -13.25
C TYR A 117 2.81 -11.85 -13.58
N GLU A 118 3.53 -11.82 -14.70
CA GLU A 118 4.51 -10.77 -15.01
C GLU A 118 3.87 -9.38 -15.08
N LYS A 119 2.66 -9.30 -15.65
CA LYS A 119 1.91 -8.05 -15.73
C LYS A 119 1.47 -7.58 -14.35
N TRP A 120 1.03 -8.49 -13.49
CA TRP A 120 0.66 -8.18 -12.11
C TRP A 120 1.86 -7.66 -11.31
N PHE A 121 3.00 -8.36 -11.37
CA PHE A 121 4.20 -7.88 -10.68
C PHE A 121 4.73 -6.55 -11.24
N SER A 122 4.61 -6.32 -12.54
CA SER A 122 4.96 -5.02 -13.15
C SER A 122 4.05 -3.89 -12.64
N GLU A 123 2.77 -4.17 -12.44
CA GLU A 123 1.82 -3.22 -11.87
C GLU A 123 2.11 -2.92 -10.39
N LEU A 124 2.42 -3.95 -9.59
CA LEU A 124 2.84 -3.78 -8.21
C LEU A 124 4.12 -2.93 -8.09
N GLU A 125 5.09 -3.14 -8.98
CA GLU A 125 6.30 -2.32 -9.00
C GLU A 125 5.99 -0.87 -9.37
N TYR A 126 5.14 -0.66 -10.39
CA TYR A 126 4.68 0.67 -10.75
C TYR A 126 4.00 1.38 -9.57
N PHE A 127 3.08 0.69 -8.89
CA PHE A 127 2.38 1.20 -7.72
C PHE A 127 3.35 1.58 -6.59
N PHE A 128 4.30 0.71 -6.27
CA PHE A 128 5.32 1.02 -5.28
C PHE A 128 6.14 2.27 -5.65
N GLU A 129 6.70 2.30 -6.86
CA GLU A 129 7.60 3.39 -7.28
C GLU A 129 6.90 4.75 -7.42
N HIS A 130 5.64 4.78 -7.85
CA HIS A 130 4.95 6.03 -8.19
C HIS A 130 3.91 6.49 -7.16
N VAL A 131 3.43 5.59 -6.29
CA VAL A 131 2.39 5.92 -5.30
C VAL A 131 2.97 5.85 -3.89
N ILE A 132 3.66 4.76 -3.55
CA ILE A 132 4.08 4.52 -2.15
C ILE A 132 5.41 5.17 -1.80
N LYS A 133 6.41 5.06 -2.69
CA LYS A 133 7.81 5.35 -2.36
C LYS A 133 8.04 6.79 -1.92
N TYR A 134 7.45 7.76 -2.61
CA TYR A 134 7.57 9.17 -2.25
C TYR A 134 6.94 9.46 -0.89
N ASP A 135 5.68 9.07 -0.70
CA ASP A 135 4.93 9.34 0.53
C ASP A 135 5.55 8.64 1.74
N LEU A 136 6.02 7.40 1.59
CA LEU A 136 6.71 6.68 2.66
C LEU A 136 8.02 7.36 3.06
N ASN A 137 8.84 7.75 2.08
CA ASN A 137 10.10 8.46 2.36
C ASN A 137 9.83 9.82 3.02
N HIS A 138 8.85 10.57 2.51
CA HIS A 138 8.46 11.84 3.10
C HIS A 138 7.96 11.66 4.54
N TRP A 139 7.14 10.65 4.81
CA TRP A 139 6.69 10.31 6.16
C TRP A 139 7.87 10.00 7.08
N ILE A 140 8.82 9.17 6.63
CA ILE A 140 10.02 8.81 7.41
C ILE A 140 10.85 10.05 7.75
N GLU A 141 11.04 10.97 6.80
CA GLU A 141 11.76 12.22 7.01
C GLU A 141 11.09 13.09 8.08
N GLN A 142 9.76 13.23 8.05
CA GLN A 142 9.02 14.02 9.04
C GLN A 142 9.04 13.39 10.44
N HIS A 143 9.15 12.06 10.54
CA HIS A 143 9.10 11.34 11.82
C HIS A 143 10.48 10.87 12.32
N GLN A 144 11.57 11.28 11.67
CA GLN A 144 12.92 10.79 11.98
C GLN A 144 13.33 11.01 13.44
N GLN A 145 12.98 12.15 14.04
CA GLN A 145 13.28 12.41 15.46
C GLN A 145 12.53 11.46 16.39
N GLN A 146 11.24 11.22 16.12
CA GLN A 146 10.42 10.28 16.89
C GLN A 146 10.94 8.84 16.74
N LEU A 147 11.29 8.43 15.52
CA LEU A 147 11.87 7.11 15.23
C LEU A 147 13.18 6.91 16.03
N ASN A 148 14.01 7.94 16.12
CA ASN A 148 15.21 7.95 16.97
C ASN A 148 14.92 8.03 18.47
N GLN A 149 13.67 8.21 18.91
CA GLN A 149 13.30 8.17 20.34
C GLN A 149 12.59 6.88 20.72
N LEU A 150 12.24 6.03 19.74
CA LEU A 150 11.57 4.75 20.00
C LEU A 150 12.42 3.78 20.83
N TRP A 151 13.74 3.95 20.85
CA TRP A 151 14.64 3.15 21.68
C TRP A 151 15.01 3.90 22.98
N PRO A 152 14.69 3.36 24.17
CA PRO A 152 14.87 4.05 25.46
C PRO A 152 16.32 4.44 25.79
N ASP A 153 17.29 3.66 25.31
CA ASP A 153 18.72 3.83 25.55
C ASP A 153 19.43 4.65 24.44
N ASN A 154 18.69 5.48 23.69
CA ASN A 154 19.27 6.36 22.67
C ASN A 154 19.99 7.54 23.31
N ASN A 155 21.13 7.28 23.95
CA ASN A 155 22.09 8.31 24.29
C ASN A 155 23.11 8.46 23.14
N PRO A 156 22.97 9.45 22.24
CA PRO A 156 23.94 9.68 21.18
C PRO A 156 25.32 10.11 21.71
N ALA A 157 25.44 10.43 23.01
CA ALA A 157 26.69 10.91 23.62
C ALA A 157 27.57 9.80 24.23
N GLU A 158 27.05 8.59 24.44
CA GLU A 158 27.83 7.51 25.06
C GLU A 158 28.10 6.39 24.06
N SER A 159 29.29 6.44 23.44
CA SER A 159 29.88 5.21 22.93
C SER A 159 30.12 4.29 24.13
N VAL A 160 29.29 3.27 24.29
CA VAL A 160 29.46 2.22 25.33
C VAL A 160 30.83 1.53 25.22
N TRP A 161 31.52 1.71 24.09
CA TRP A 161 32.91 1.29 23.89
C TRP A 161 33.70 2.44 23.26
N GLY A 162 34.55 3.10 24.05
CA GLY A 162 35.38 4.21 23.63
C GLY A 162 36.30 3.86 22.47
N SER A 163 35.83 4.11 21.25
CA SER A 163 36.59 4.34 20.01
C SER A 163 35.62 4.32 18.82
N GLY A 164 34.91 5.44 18.57
CA GLY A 164 34.35 5.82 17.26
C GLY A 164 33.64 4.76 16.41
N ARG A 165 32.73 3.95 16.98
CA ARG A 165 31.87 3.03 16.21
C ARG A 165 30.38 3.26 16.50
N VAL A 166 29.59 3.14 15.43
CA VAL A 166 28.17 3.48 15.23
C VAL A 166 27.27 3.11 16.43
N SER A 167 26.42 4.05 16.87
CA SER A 167 25.31 3.73 17.76
C SER A 167 24.30 2.87 16.99
N TYR A 168 24.29 1.55 17.27
CA TYR A 168 23.40 0.59 16.60
C TYR A 168 21.91 0.88 16.77
N ARG A 169 21.52 1.89 17.54
CA ARG A 169 20.14 2.17 17.94
C ARG A 169 19.56 3.47 17.36
N ALA A 170 20.36 4.18 16.56
CA ALA A 170 19.82 5.21 15.67
C ALA A 170 18.94 4.57 14.58
N PHE A 171 17.94 5.31 14.13
CA PHE A 171 17.04 4.87 13.06
C PHE A 171 17.84 4.54 11.80
N THR A 172 17.66 3.31 11.31
CA THR A 172 18.29 2.79 10.10
C THR A 172 17.33 1.84 9.39
N LEU A 173 17.48 1.73 8.07
CA LEU A 173 16.69 0.83 7.23
C LEU A 173 17.58 -0.30 6.69
N PRO A 174 17.06 -1.53 6.59
CA PRO A 174 17.81 -2.64 6.02
C PRO A 174 17.96 -2.43 4.52
N ARG A 175 19.01 -3.00 3.93
CA ARG A 175 19.27 -2.84 2.48
C ARG A 175 18.12 -3.31 1.59
N GLN A 176 17.32 -4.24 2.10
CA GLN A 176 16.20 -4.85 1.41
C GLN A 176 14.85 -4.25 1.84
N PHE A 177 14.83 -3.03 2.40
CA PHE A 177 13.61 -2.41 2.92
C PHE A 177 12.50 -2.31 1.86
N GLU A 178 12.80 -1.82 0.67
CA GLU A 178 11.81 -1.74 -0.42
C GLU A 178 11.23 -3.11 -0.80
N ARG A 179 12.05 -4.17 -0.74
CA ARG A 179 11.59 -5.54 -0.96
C ARG A 179 10.59 -5.97 0.11
N LEU A 180 10.81 -5.57 1.37
CA LEU A 180 9.86 -5.84 2.45
C LEU A 180 8.55 -5.07 2.26
N VAL A 181 8.62 -3.81 1.83
CA VAL A 181 7.42 -3.00 1.52
C VAL A 181 6.59 -3.63 0.41
N ARG A 182 7.22 -4.03 -0.71
CA ARG A 182 6.51 -4.70 -1.83
C ARG A 182 5.91 -6.04 -1.41
N ARG A 183 6.66 -6.85 -0.65
CA ARG A 183 6.17 -8.14 -0.13
C ARG A 183 4.97 -7.96 0.79
N GLU A 184 4.98 -6.89 1.58
CA GLU A 184 3.85 -6.56 2.44
C GLU A 184 2.60 -6.17 1.66
N ILE A 185 2.73 -5.28 0.68
CA ILE A 185 1.59 -4.89 -0.17
C ILE A 185 1.05 -6.12 -0.91
N LEU A 186 1.92 -6.97 -1.46
CA LEU A 186 1.52 -8.23 -2.10
C LEU A 186 0.75 -9.14 -1.15
N ARG A 187 1.25 -9.36 0.08
CA ARG A 187 0.57 -10.18 1.09
C ARG A 187 -0.83 -9.64 1.38
N VAL A 188 -0.94 -8.34 1.65
CA VAL A 188 -2.22 -7.74 2.02
C VAL A 188 -3.21 -7.89 0.87
N VAL A 189 -2.78 -7.68 -0.38
CA VAL A 189 -3.64 -7.87 -1.56
C VAL A 189 -4.04 -9.35 -1.73
N ASP A 190 -3.13 -10.30 -1.53
CA ASP A 190 -3.43 -11.73 -1.63
C ASP A 190 -4.48 -12.16 -0.59
N GLU A 191 -4.36 -11.67 0.65
CA GLU A 191 -5.27 -11.93 1.76
C GLU A 191 -6.63 -11.22 1.63
N MET A 192 -6.75 -10.22 0.75
CA MET A 192 -8.02 -9.52 0.55
C MET A 192 -9.08 -10.46 -0.03
N PRO A 193 -10.33 -10.38 0.46
CA PRO A 193 -11.43 -11.05 -0.20
C PRO A 193 -11.58 -10.52 -1.62
N GLU A 194 -12.05 -11.38 -2.52
CA GLU A 194 -12.45 -10.95 -3.85
C GLU A 194 -13.46 -9.79 -3.72
N PRO A 195 -13.30 -8.70 -4.51
CA PRO A 195 -14.26 -7.61 -4.53
C PRO A 195 -15.61 -8.18 -4.98
N HIS A 196 -16.50 -8.40 -4.02
CA HIS A 196 -17.86 -8.82 -4.27
C HIS A 196 -18.76 -7.61 -4.12
N THR A 197 -19.29 -7.11 -5.23
CA THR A 197 -20.29 -6.04 -5.18
C THR A 197 -21.69 -6.65 -5.25
N PRO A 198 -22.44 -6.67 -4.14
CA PRO A 198 -23.72 -7.36 -4.09
C PRO A 198 -24.70 -6.79 -5.11
N GLY A 199 -25.20 -7.67 -5.98
CA GLY A 199 -26.12 -7.33 -7.07
C GLY A 199 -25.45 -7.09 -8.42
N TYR A 200 -24.12 -7.08 -8.51
CA TYR A 200 -23.43 -7.00 -9.80
C TYR A 200 -23.51 -8.34 -10.55
N ASN A 201 -23.80 -8.25 -11.84
CA ASN A 201 -23.70 -9.38 -12.77
C ASN A 201 -22.91 -8.93 -14.01
N PRO A 202 -21.87 -9.65 -14.45
CA PRO A 202 -21.10 -9.26 -15.64
C PRO A 202 -21.91 -9.25 -16.95
N HIS A 203 -23.12 -9.82 -16.94
CA HIS A 203 -24.05 -9.87 -18.08
C HIS A 203 -25.20 -8.86 -17.97
N LEU A 204 -25.13 -7.88 -17.06
CA LEU A 204 -26.09 -6.77 -17.02
C LEU A 204 -26.13 -6.06 -18.37
N SER A 205 -27.30 -5.60 -18.79
CA SER A 205 -27.39 -4.65 -19.90
C SER A 205 -26.87 -3.27 -19.46
N GLY A 206 -26.63 -2.35 -20.40
CA GLY A 206 -26.18 -1.00 -20.08
C GLY A 206 -27.10 -0.29 -19.07
N ILE A 207 -28.42 -0.35 -19.30
CA ILE A 207 -29.42 0.26 -18.43
C ILE A 207 -29.49 -0.46 -17.06
N ASP A 208 -29.37 -1.78 -17.02
CA ASP A 208 -29.35 -2.50 -15.73
C ASP A 208 -28.07 -2.17 -14.94
N TYR A 209 -26.96 -1.92 -15.63
CA TYR A 209 -25.72 -1.48 -15.02
C TYR A 209 -25.83 -0.06 -14.45
N GLU A 210 -26.52 0.86 -15.14
CA GLU A 210 -26.83 2.21 -14.62
C GLU A 210 -27.66 2.13 -13.33
N HIS A 211 -28.73 1.32 -13.33
CA HIS A 211 -29.53 1.08 -12.11
C HIS A 211 -28.73 0.45 -10.98
N PHE A 212 -27.84 -0.48 -11.30
CA PHE A 212 -26.94 -1.08 -10.32
C PHE A 212 -25.99 -0.03 -9.72
N VAL A 213 -25.35 0.80 -10.54
CA VAL A 213 -24.47 1.89 -10.08
C VAL A 213 -25.24 2.89 -9.22
N ALA A 214 -26.45 3.28 -9.62
CA ALA A 214 -27.31 4.14 -8.81
C ALA A 214 -27.58 3.52 -7.42
N SER A 215 -27.87 2.21 -7.37
CA SER A 215 -28.08 1.51 -6.10
C SER A 215 -26.85 1.53 -5.18
N CYS A 216 -25.63 1.58 -5.73
CA CYS A 216 -24.39 1.71 -4.95
C CYS A 216 -24.32 3.09 -4.26
N PHE A 217 -24.67 4.16 -4.97
CA PHE A 217 -24.77 5.51 -4.40
C PHE A 217 -25.91 5.62 -3.38
N GLU A 218 -27.08 5.03 -3.66
CA GLU A 218 -28.24 5.03 -2.75
C GLU A 218 -27.94 4.31 -1.43
N LYS A 219 -27.21 3.19 -1.47
CA LYS A 219 -26.74 2.48 -0.26
C LYS A 219 -25.81 3.35 0.59
N ALA A 220 -25.12 4.30 -0.02
CA ALA A 220 -24.28 5.28 0.67
C ALA A 220 -25.07 6.51 1.18
N GLY A 221 -26.39 6.54 0.97
CA GLY A 221 -27.27 7.62 1.43
C GLY A 221 -27.53 8.73 0.42
N ALA A 222 -27.12 8.56 -0.85
CA ALA A 222 -27.39 9.53 -1.91
C ALA A 222 -28.79 9.37 -2.51
N ALA A 223 -29.37 10.48 -2.99
CA ALA A 223 -30.55 10.45 -3.84
C ALA A 223 -30.10 10.35 -5.30
N CYS A 224 -30.60 9.33 -6.02
CA CYS A 224 -30.21 9.09 -7.40
C CYS A 224 -31.41 9.19 -8.35
N GLN A 225 -31.16 9.71 -9.55
CA GLN A 225 -32.10 9.68 -10.66
C GLN A 225 -31.39 9.12 -11.90
N VAL A 226 -31.77 7.91 -12.30
CA VAL A 226 -31.35 7.34 -13.60
C VAL A 226 -32.14 8.05 -14.70
N THR A 227 -31.44 8.58 -15.70
CA THR A 227 -32.07 9.28 -16.83
C THR A 227 -32.55 8.28 -17.88
N ARG A 228 -33.52 8.69 -18.69
CA ARG A 228 -34.04 7.84 -19.76
C ARG A 228 -33.31 8.23 -21.03
N GLY A 229 -32.38 7.38 -21.45
CA GLY A 229 -31.42 7.67 -22.52
C GLY A 229 -31.97 8.30 -23.81
N SER A 230 -31.03 8.72 -24.67
CA SER A 230 -31.19 9.60 -25.83
C SER A 230 -31.70 11.01 -25.47
N GLY A 231 -30.83 12.01 -25.67
CA GLY A 231 -31.13 13.41 -25.35
C GLY A 231 -30.55 13.91 -24.02
N ASP A 232 -30.04 13.02 -23.18
CA ASP A 232 -29.54 13.36 -21.83
C ASP A 232 -28.13 13.95 -21.78
N HIS A 233 -27.58 14.40 -22.92
CA HIS A 233 -26.26 15.03 -23.02
C HIS A 233 -25.08 14.23 -22.41
N GLY A 234 -25.20 12.90 -22.27
CA GLY A 234 -24.17 12.07 -21.64
C GLY A 234 -24.27 11.99 -20.12
N LEU A 235 -25.46 12.27 -19.56
CA LEU A 235 -25.83 11.93 -18.20
C LEU A 235 -26.56 10.59 -18.22
N ASP A 236 -26.13 9.63 -17.39
CA ASP A 236 -26.89 8.40 -17.14
C ASP A 236 -27.52 8.43 -15.73
N ILE A 237 -26.83 9.02 -14.76
CA ILE A 237 -27.31 9.14 -13.38
C ILE A 237 -27.00 10.54 -12.85
N LEU A 238 -28.04 11.21 -12.34
CA LEU A 238 -27.89 12.39 -11.50
C LEU A 238 -27.85 11.95 -10.03
N VAL A 239 -26.80 12.33 -9.31
CA VAL A 239 -26.62 11.98 -7.89
C VAL A 239 -26.63 13.26 -7.06
N ASP A 240 -27.51 13.34 -6.07
CA ASP A 240 -27.52 14.39 -5.05
C ASP A 240 -27.11 13.78 -3.70
N TYR A 241 -25.96 14.21 -3.18
CA TYR A 241 -25.43 13.73 -1.91
C TYR A 241 -25.03 14.90 -1.01
N ARG A 242 -25.71 15.06 0.14
CA ARG A 242 -25.42 16.12 1.12
C ARG A 242 -25.33 17.53 0.51
N GLY A 243 -26.12 17.82 -0.52
CA GLY A 243 -26.11 19.09 -1.25
C GLY A 243 -25.08 19.21 -2.36
N CYS A 244 -24.20 18.22 -2.53
CA CYS A 244 -23.30 18.10 -3.67
C CYS A 244 -23.99 17.32 -4.80
N ARG A 245 -24.10 17.95 -5.97
CA ARG A 245 -24.67 17.35 -7.17
C ARG A 245 -23.58 16.82 -8.09
N LEU A 246 -23.73 15.57 -8.54
CA LEU A 246 -22.77 14.83 -9.35
C LEU A 246 -23.43 14.33 -10.63
N ALA A 247 -22.80 14.61 -11.78
CA ALA A 247 -23.14 14.00 -13.05
C ALA A 247 -22.37 12.69 -13.22
N VAL A 248 -23.07 11.57 -13.44
CA VAL A 248 -22.44 10.26 -13.64
C VAL A 248 -22.77 9.70 -15.02
N GLN A 249 -21.74 9.27 -15.73
CA GLN A 249 -21.84 8.45 -16.93
C GLN A 249 -21.33 7.04 -16.63
N CYS A 250 -22.15 6.04 -16.89
CA CYS A 250 -21.83 4.63 -16.79
C CYS A 250 -21.31 4.09 -18.13
N LYS A 251 -20.30 3.21 -18.09
CA LYS A 251 -19.85 2.42 -19.25
C LYS A 251 -19.65 0.97 -18.83
N HIS A 252 -20.52 0.07 -19.27
CA HIS A 252 -20.41 -1.37 -19.03
C HIS A 252 -19.80 -2.10 -20.22
N TYR A 253 -18.47 -2.14 -20.30
CA TYR A 253 -17.72 -2.52 -21.51
C TYR A 253 -16.85 -3.76 -21.30
N GLN A 254 -16.60 -4.48 -22.40
CA GLN A 254 -15.58 -5.55 -22.47
C GLN A 254 -14.18 -5.00 -22.79
N GLY A 255 -14.10 -3.80 -23.39
CA GLY A 255 -12.86 -3.10 -23.73
C GLY A 255 -12.60 -1.88 -22.85
N LYS A 256 -11.48 -1.21 -23.08
CA LYS A 256 -11.12 0.00 -22.31
C LYS A 256 -12.02 1.19 -22.65
N VAL A 257 -12.31 2.02 -21.65
CA VAL A 257 -13.10 3.24 -21.82
C VAL A 257 -12.26 4.36 -22.43
N GLY A 258 -12.77 4.96 -23.51
CA GLY A 258 -12.13 6.03 -24.28
C GLY A 258 -12.61 7.44 -23.92
N ASN A 259 -11.98 8.44 -24.54
CA ASN A 259 -12.20 9.87 -24.26
C ASN A 259 -13.65 10.34 -24.40
N LYS A 260 -14.44 9.69 -25.25
CA LYS A 260 -15.82 10.10 -25.52
C LYS A 260 -16.66 10.13 -24.24
N ALA A 261 -16.52 9.14 -23.36
CA ALA A 261 -17.24 9.09 -22.08
C ALA A 261 -16.91 10.29 -21.19
N ILE A 262 -15.66 10.75 -21.22
CA ILE A 262 -15.19 11.88 -20.42
C ILE A 262 -15.80 13.19 -20.93
N GLN A 263 -15.81 13.35 -22.26
CA GLN A 263 -16.37 14.53 -22.91
C GLN A 263 -17.89 14.61 -22.72
N GLU A 264 -18.58 13.47 -22.81
CA GLU A 264 -20.01 13.31 -22.55
C GLU A 264 -20.36 13.78 -21.13
N VAL A 265 -19.73 13.21 -20.09
CA VAL A 265 -20.08 13.58 -18.71
C VAL A 265 -19.63 14.99 -18.34
N PHE A 266 -18.54 15.48 -18.91
CA PHE A 266 -18.10 16.87 -18.72
C PHE A 266 -19.15 17.85 -19.25
N ALA A 267 -19.73 17.59 -20.42
CA ALA A 267 -20.82 18.39 -20.95
C ALA A 267 -22.08 18.28 -20.08
N ALA A 268 -22.43 17.08 -19.61
CA ALA A 268 -23.53 16.87 -18.69
C ALA A 268 -23.38 17.66 -17.38
N LYS A 269 -22.18 17.68 -16.79
CA LYS A 269 -21.89 18.48 -15.58
C LYS A 269 -22.33 19.92 -15.72
N GLN A 270 -21.99 20.55 -16.85
CA GLN A 270 -22.35 21.94 -17.13
C GLN A 270 -23.85 22.11 -17.40
N PHE A 271 -24.45 21.18 -18.14
CA PHE A 271 -25.86 21.27 -18.51
C PHE A 271 -26.82 21.11 -17.32
N TYR A 272 -26.45 20.25 -16.36
CA TYR A 272 -27.28 19.93 -15.19
C TYR A 272 -26.84 20.67 -13.90
N ASP A 273 -25.95 21.67 -14.03
CA ASP A 273 -25.40 22.46 -12.91
C ASP A 273 -24.80 21.59 -11.79
N CYS A 274 -24.10 20.52 -12.17
CA CYS A 274 -23.45 19.62 -11.23
C CYS A 274 -22.10 20.18 -10.78
N LEU A 275 -21.79 20.01 -9.49
CA LEU A 275 -20.50 20.38 -8.92
C LEU A 275 -19.38 19.45 -9.39
N LEU A 276 -19.68 18.16 -9.51
CA LEU A 276 -18.72 17.12 -9.87
C LEU A 276 -19.19 16.34 -11.12
N ALA A 277 -18.24 15.70 -11.80
CA ALA A 277 -18.50 14.76 -12.90
C ALA A 277 -17.75 13.46 -12.68
N MET A 278 -18.37 12.32 -13.00
CA MET A 278 -17.73 11.01 -12.85
C MET A 278 -18.08 10.07 -14.00
N VAL A 279 -17.09 9.32 -14.46
CA VAL A 279 -17.34 8.11 -15.27
C VAL A 279 -17.16 6.88 -14.40
N VAL A 280 -18.20 6.04 -14.35
CA VAL A 280 -18.19 4.75 -13.65
C VAL A 280 -18.16 3.60 -14.65
N SER A 281 -17.21 2.68 -14.51
CA SER A 281 -17.10 1.53 -15.42
C SER A 281 -16.69 0.23 -14.71
N ASN A 282 -17.00 -0.91 -15.32
CA ASN A 282 -16.46 -2.21 -14.92
C ASN A 282 -15.07 -2.50 -15.55
N SER A 283 -14.56 -1.58 -16.39
CA SER A 283 -13.37 -1.77 -17.21
C SER A 283 -12.35 -0.67 -16.99
N GLU A 284 -11.12 -0.90 -17.47
CA GLU A 284 -10.04 0.08 -17.40
C GLU A 284 -10.25 1.27 -18.34
N PHE A 285 -9.68 2.43 -17.96
CA PHE A 285 -9.64 3.62 -18.82
C PHE A 285 -8.34 3.67 -19.63
N THR A 286 -8.45 4.11 -20.89
CA THR A 286 -7.28 4.37 -21.75
C THR A 286 -6.39 5.50 -21.19
N PRO A 287 -5.09 5.54 -21.51
CA PRO A 287 -4.20 6.64 -21.09
C PRO A 287 -4.72 8.03 -21.51
N HIS A 288 -5.26 8.13 -22.73
CA HIS A 288 -5.86 9.38 -23.22
C HIS A 288 -7.12 9.77 -22.43
N ALA A 289 -7.93 8.79 -22.00
CA ALA A 289 -9.12 9.07 -21.19
C ALA A 289 -8.73 9.60 -19.81
N ARG A 290 -7.70 9.01 -19.18
CA ARG A 290 -7.13 9.48 -17.91
C ARG A 290 -6.59 10.91 -18.03
N GLN A 291 -5.85 11.20 -19.11
CA GLN A 291 -5.35 12.54 -19.38
C GLN A 291 -6.48 13.56 -19.57
N ALA A 292 -7.52 13.20 -20.31
CA ALA A 292 -8.68 14.06 -20.50
C ALA A 292 -9.43 14.30 -19.18
N ALA A 293 -9.60 13.26 -18.38
CA ALA A 293 -10.30 13.32 -17.09
C ALA A 293 -9.60 14.24 -16.11
N GLN A 294 -8.27 14.15 -16.01
CA GLN A 294 -7.47 15.08 -15.19
C GLN A 294 -7.62 16.54 -15.65
N LYS A 295 -7.62 16.80 -16.96
CA LYS A 295 -7.76 18.16 -17.50
C LYS A 295 -9.15 18.76 -17.35
N LEU A 296 -10.18 17.91 -17.39
CA LEU A 296 -11.59 18.30 -17.36
C LEU A 296 -12.22 18.16 -15.97
N ASP A 297 -11.43 17.80 -14.96
CA ASP A 297 -11.90 17.56 -13.59
C ASP A 297 -13.06 16.55 -13.53
N VAL A 298 -12.82 15.39 -14.15
CA VAL A 298 -13.74 14.25 -14.19
C VAL A 298 -13.14 13.10 -13.40
N TYR A 299 -13.89 12.58 -12.44
CA TYR A 299 -13.51 11.42 -11.64
C TYR A 299 -13.70 10.12 -12.42
N LEU A 300 -12.75 9.18 -12.28
CA LEU A 300 -12.79 7.87 -12.96
C LEU A 300 -12.79 6.77 -11.91
N TYR A 301 -13.90 6.05 -11.80
CA TYR A 301 -14.09 5.04 -10.76
C TYR A 301 -14.60 3.72 -11.34
N HIS A 302 -14.17 2.63 -10.71
CA HIS A 302 -14.88 1.37 -10.80
C HIS A 302 -16.11 1.38 -9.88
N HIS A 303 -17.16 0.63 -10.21
CA HIS A 303 -18.36 0.59 -9.36
C HIS A 303 -18.08 0.10 -7.94
N ASP A 304 -17.12 -0.81 -7.76
CA ASP A 304 -16.65 -1.27 -6.43
C ASP A 304 -16.04 -0.15 -5.57
N GLU A 305 -15.62 0.96 -6.19
CA GLU A 305 -14.91 2.05 -5.52
C GLU A 305 -15.84 3.21 -5.13
N ILE A 306 -17.14 3.11 -5.43
CA ILE A 306 -18.14 4.16 -5.12
C ILE A 306 -18.23 4.45 -3.62
N ALA A 307 -18.20 3.41 -2.77
CA ALA A 307 -18.26 3.60 -1.32
C ALA A 307 -17.05 4.40 -0.81
N SER A 308 -15.85 4.12 -1.33
CA SER A 308 -14.62 4.87 -1.01
C SER A 308 -14.69 6.32 -1.52
N PHE A 309 -15.25 6.54 -2.72
CA PHE A 309 -15.48 7.89 -3.21
C PHE A 309 -16.39 8.71 -2.27
N ILE A 310 -17.46 8.10 -1.76
CA ILE A 310 -18.37 8.79 -0.83
C ILE A 310 -17.66 9.17 0.47
N GLN A 311 -16.79 8.31 1.01
CA GLN A 311 -15.99 8.65 2.20
C GLN A 311 -15.07 9.86 1.95
N ILE A 312 -14.40 9.90 0.79
CA ILE A 312 -13.57 11.05 0.40
C ILE A 312 -14.44 12.31 0.25
N LEU A 313 -15.64 12.17 -0.31
CA LEU A 313 -16.57 13.28 -0.47
C LEU A 313 -17.08 13.78 0.89
N ASP A 314 -17.33 12.90 1.85
CA ASP A 314 -17.68 13.27 3.23
C ASP A 314 -16.57 14.10 3.87
N GLU A 315 -15.31 13.65 3.79
CA GLU A 315 -14.15 14.39 4.30
C GLU A 315 -14.03 15.77 3.66
N TRP A 316 -14.29 15.88 2.35
CA TRP A 316 -14.26 17.14 1.63
C TRP A 316 -15.39 18.09 2.05
N ILE A 317 -16.61 17.56 2.23
CA ILE A 317 -17.77 18.35 2.68
C ILE A 317 -17.61 18.80 4.14
N ASP A 318 -17.04 17.95 4.98
CA ASP A 318 -16.84 18.21 6.40
C ASP A 318 -15.56 19.01 6.71
N ALA A 319 -14.73 19.27 5.69
CA ALA A 319 -13.54 20.11 5.85
C ALA A 319 -13.95 21.54 6.25
N PRO A 320 -13.35 22.11 7.32
CA PRO A 320 -13.66 23.46 7.73
C PRO A 320 -13.30 24.45 6.62
N ASP A 321 -14.18 25.43 6.35
CA ASP A 321 -13.89 26.54 5.45
C ASP A 321 -12.57 27.19 5.89
N VAL A 322 -11.53 27.03 5.07
CA VAL A 322 -10.26 27.71 5.26
C VAL A 322 -10.47 29.16 4.83
N SER A 323 -10.99 29.97 5.76
CA SER A 323 -11.26 31.41 5.61
C SER A 323 -9.99 32.25 5.43
#